data_AF-A0A972WMN2-F1
#
_entry.id   AF-A0A972WMN2-F1
#
_cell.length_a   1.000
_cell.length_b   1.000
_cell.length_c   1.000
_cell.angle_alpha   90.00
_cell.angle_beta   90.00
_cell.angle_gamma   90.00
#
_symmetry.space_group_name_H-M   'P 1'
#
loop_
_entity.id
_entity.type
_entity.pdbx_description
1 polymer ?
#
loop_
_entity_poly.entity_id
_entity_poly.type
_entity_poly.pdbx_seq_one_letter_code
_entity_poly.pdbx_strand_id
1 'polypeptide(L)'
;MVVHDVFRTPGQFQTQIVQLPDDAAFFILARTLDPIGGGRDPLQPRYAIALGCDLKDAKHLVYGDGLDLRRGAIRPTPAGVSCRVCERLNCTQRAHPPVNHRIKVDLTMRRAQPFDFVR
;
A
#
# COMPACT_ATOMS: atom_id res chain seq x y z
N MET A 1 -0.04 -3.78 0.33
CA MET A 1 -0.77 -2.58 0.82
C MET A 1 -1.92 -3.11 1.61
N VAL A 2 -2.18 -2.53 2.78
CA VAL A 2 -3.07 -3.13 3.79
C VAL A 2 -4.45 -3.51 3.25
N VAL A 3 -5.02 -2.74 2.30
CA VAL A 3 -6.30 -3.09 1.65
C VAL A 3 -6.28 -4.42 0.89
N HIS A 4 -5.13 -4.84 0.37
CA HIS A 4 -4.96 -6.14 -0.29
C HIS A 4 -4.56 -7.22 0.72
N ASP A 5 -3.84 -6.85 1.78
CA ASP A 5 -3.32 -7.79 2.77
C ASP A 5 -4.42 -8.28 3.73
N VAL A 6 -5.47 -7.50 3.96
CA VAL A 6 -6.61 -7.88 4.84
C VAL A 6 -7.35 -9.14 4.40
N PHE A 7 -7.28 -9.54 3.13
CA PHE A 7 -7.86 -10.82 2.68
C PHE A 7 -7.19 -12.04 3.31
N ARG A 8 -5.94 -11.91 3.80
CA ARG A 8 -5.22 -12.99 4.51
C ARG A 8 -5.74 -13.20 5.93
N THR A 9 -6.34 -12.18 6.54
CA THR A 9 -6.91 -12.23 7.90
C THR A 9 -8.33 -11.65 7.89
N PRO A 10 -9.31 -12.37 7.32
CA PRO A 10 -10.65 -11.85 7.14
C PRO A 10 -11.29 -11.37 8.44
N GLY A 11 -11.97 -10.22 8.37
CA GLY A 11 -12.64 -9.61 9.51
C GLY A 11 -11.70 -8.93 10.51
N GLN A 12 -10.37 -9.03 10.40
CA GLN A 12 -9.46 -8.29 11.27
C GLN A 12 -9.24 -6.87 10.72
N PHE A 13 -9.24 -5.89 11.63
CA PHE A 13 -8.76 -4.55 11.29
C PHE A 13 -7.25 -4.57 11.19
N GLN A 14 -6.71 -3.99 10.12
CA GLN A 14 -5.29 -3.76 9.95
C GLN A 14 -5.04 -2.29 9.64
N THR A 15 -3.92 -1.76 10.14
CA THR A 15 -3.49 -0.39 9.90
C THR A 15 -2.18 -0.34 9.15
N GLN A 16 -1.97 0.70 8.37
CA GLN A 16 -0.70 0.96 7.69
C GLN A 16 -0.48 2.45 7.52
N ILE A 17 0.75 2.89 7.72
CA ILE A 17 1.19 4.23 7.37
C ILE A 17 1.93 4.13 6.04
N VAL A 18 1.46 4.86 5.04
CA VAL A 18 2.03 4.88 3.69
C VAL A 18 2.58 6.25 3.36
N GLN A 19 3.64 6.30 2.56
CA GLN A 19 4.17 7.53 1.98
C GLN A 19 4.13 7.43 0.45
N LEU A 20 3.50 8.41 -0.18
CA LEU A 20 3.39 8.54 -1.63
C LEU A 20 4.68 9.15 -2.22
N PRO A 21 4.89 9.07 -3.56
CA PRO A 21 6.13 9.56 -4.18
C PRO A 21 6.41 11.05 -3.95
N ASP A 22 5.36 11.84 -3.74
CA ASP A 22 5.35 13.28 -3.43
C ASP A 22 5.56 13.57 -1.93
N ASP A 23 6.02 12.59 -1.16
CA ASP A 23 6.22 12.65 0.30
C ASP A 23 4.96 12.80 1.15
N ALA A 24 3.76 12.85 0.54
CA ALA A 24 2.52 12.84 1.28
C ALA A 24 2.36 11.53 2.05
N ALA A 25 2.07 11.62 3.35
CA ALA A 25 1.95 10.47 4.24
C ALA A 25 0.52 10.31 4.75
N PHE A 26 0.00 9.07 4.67
CA PHE A 26 -1.36 8.73 5.03
C PHE A 26 -1.39 7.61 6.05
N PHE A 27 -2.33 7.71 7.00
CA PHE A 27 -2.72 6.59 7.84
C PHE A 27 -3.93 5.90 7.22
N ILE A 28 -3.83 4.58 7.03
CA ILE A 28 -4.86 3.75 6.42
C ILE A 28 -5.32 2.70 7.43
N LEU A 29 -6.63 2.52 7.56
CA LEU A 29 -7.28 1.42 8.26
C LEU A 29 -8.08 0.61 7.25
N ALA A 30 -7.94 -0.72 7.27
CA ALA A 30 -8.68 -1.61 6.39
C ALA A 30 -9.20 -2.87 7.09
N ARG A 31 -10.27 -3.45 6.53
CA ARG A 31 -10.90 -4.71 6.98
C ARG A 31 -11.67 -5.32 5.80
N THR A 32 -11.83 -6.65 5.81
CA THR A 32 -12.81 -7.30 4.92
C THR A 32 -14.22 -7.32 5.51
N LEU A 33 -15.23 -7.19 4.64
CA LEU A 33 -16.63 -7.38 4.98
C LEU A 33 -17.26 -8.40 4.04
N ASP A 34 -18.10 -9.25 4.62
CA ASP A 34 -18.98 -10.14 3.87
C ASP A 34 -20.36 -9.45 3.71
N PRO A 35 -21.04 -9.60 2.56
CA PRO A 35 -22.34 -9.00 2.30
C PRO A 35 -23.38 -9.41 3.35
N ILE A 36 -24.24 -8.45 3.72
CA ILE A 36 -25.41 -8.74 4.55
C ILE A 36 -26.53 -9.21 3.61
N GLY A 37 -26.75 -10.52 3.55
CA GLY A 37 -27.75 -11.15 2.69
C GLY A 37 -27.13 -11.92 1.51
N GLY A 38 -27.79 -12.99 1.07
CA GLY A 38 -27.33 -13.86 -0.02
C GLY A 38 -27.50 -15.37 0.23
N GLY A 39 -28.19 -15.77 1.31
CA GLY A 39 -28.55 -17.16 1.56
C GLY A 39 -27.33 -18.10 1.67
N ARG A 40 -27.52 -19.38 1.34
CA ARG A 40 -26.48 -20.44 1.36
C ARG A 40 -25.67 -20.50 0.06
N ASP A 41 -25.56 -19.41 -0.70
CA ASP A 41 -24.75 -19.41 -1.91
C ASP A 41 -23.26 -19.58 -1.55
N PRO A 42 -22.58 -20.65 -2.04
CA PRO A 42 -21.15 -20.83 -1.81
C PRO A 42 -20.27 -19.77 -2.51
N LEU A 43 -20.81 -18.94 -3.41
CA LEU A 43 -20.08 -17.91 -4.18
C LEU A 43 -20.27 -16.48 -3.63
N GLN A 44 -20.41 -16.33 -2.32
CA GLN A 44 -20.51 -15.02 -1.67
C GLN A 44 -19.24 -14.18 -1.90
N PRO A 45 -19.35 -12.98 -2.51
CA PRO A 45 -18.18 -12.11 -2.69
C PRO A 45 -17.72 -11.60 -1.32
N ARG A 46 -16.41 -11.37 -1.19
CA ARG A 46 -15.82 -10.69 -0.03
C ARG A 46 -15.20 -9.39 -0.47
N TYR A 47 -15.52 -8.30 0.23
CA TYR A 47 -14.98 -6.99 -0.07
C TYR A 47 -13.93 -6.58 0.95
N ALA A 48 -12.98 -5.75 0.55
CA ALA A 48 -12.11 -5.02 1.46
C ALA A 48 -12.48 -3.54 1.43
N ILE A 49 -12.71 -2.96 2.61
CA ILE A 49 -12.93 -1.53 2.76
C ILE A 49 -11.69 -0.94 3.43
N ALA A 50 -11.20 0.17 2.90
CA ALA A 50 -10.13 0.95 3.48
C ALA A 50 -10.57 2.41 3.63
N LEU A 51 -10.22 2.99 4.77
CA LEU A 51 -10.37 4.42 5.05
C LEU A 51 -8.96 5.00 5.25
N GLY A 52 -8.71 6.16 4.67
CA GLY A 52 -7.43 6.85 4.75
C GLY A 52 -7.59 8.32 5.13
N CYS A 53 -6.64 8.85 5.89
CA CYS A 53 -6.53 10.26 6.22
C CYS A 53 -5.06 10.70 6.19
N ASP A 54 -4.81 12.01 6.15
CA ASP A 54 -3.46 12.54 6.35
C ASP A 54 -2.89 12.02 7.68
N LEU A 55 -1.60 11.66 7.70
CA LEU A 55 -0.97 11.09 8.89
C LEU A 55 -1.11 11.97 10.15
N LYS A 56 -1.11 13.30 9.97
CA LYS A 56 -1.29 14.28 11.06
C LYS A 56 -2.64 14.14 11.79
N ASP A 57 -3.66 13.61 11.10
CA ASP A 57 -5.02 13.47 11.59
C ASP A 57 -5.26 12.09 12.23
N ALA A 58 -4.31 11.17 12.12
CA ALA A 58 -4.39 9.83 12.71
C ALA A 58 -4.63 9.85 14.23
N LYS A 59 -4.16 10.90 14.92
CA LYS A 59 -4.39 11.14 16.36
C LYS A 59 -5.87 11.30 16.75
N HIS A 60 -6.76 11.51 15.78
CA HIS A 60 -8.20 11.61 15.98
C HIS A 60 -8.92 10.27 15.83
N LEU A 61 -8.18 9.20 15.52
CA LEU A 61 -8.71 7.85 15.35
C LEU A 61 -8.18 6.95 16.46
N VAL A 62 -9.05 6.16 17.09
CA VAL A 62 -8.64 5.16 18.10
C VAL A 62 -7.59 4.17 17.57
N TYR A 63 -7.62 3.89 16.27
CA TYR A 63 -6.63 3.03 15.61
C TYR A 63 -5.26 3.71 15.40
N GLY A 64 -5.18 5.01 15.63
CA GLY A 64 -3.93 5.77 15.66
C GLY A 64 -3.36 5.93 17.08
N ASP A 65 -4.00 5.39 18.11
CA ASP A 65 -3.51 5.46 19.48
C ASP A 65 -2.12 4.82 19.61
N GLY A 66 -1.23 5.49 20.33
CA GLY A 66 0.16 5.04 20.53
C GLY A 66 1.10 5.31 19.35
N LEU A 67 0.61 5.90 18.25
CA LEU A 67 1.49 6.37 17.18
C LEU A 67 2.28 7.60 17.64
N ASP A 68 3.60 7.47 17.63
CA ASP A 68 4.49 8.62 17.79
C ASP A 68 4.64 9.36 16.47
N LEU A 69 3.82 10.39 16.27
CA LEU A 69 3.81 11.19 15.04
C LEU A 69 4.98 12.19 14.94
N ARG A 70 5.94 12.17 15.88
CA ARG A 70 7.16 13.00 15.80
C ARG A 70 7.98 12.57 14.58
N ARG A 71 8.63 13.55 13.93
CA ARG A 71 9.42 13.32 12.72
C ARG A 71 10.49 12.25 12.97
N GLY A 72 10.46 11.17 12.19
CA GLY A 72 11.43 10.08 12.26
C GLY A 72 11.13 8.98 13.28
N ALA A 73 10.10 9.14 14.13
CA ALA A 73 9.70 8.09 15.07
C ALA A 73 8.98 6.92 14.39
N ILE A 74 8.28 7.20 13.28
CA ILE A 74 7.64 6.19 12.43
C ILE A 74 8.33 6.18 11.07
N ARG A 75 8.52 4.97 10.52
CA ARG A 75 8.98 4.77 9.14
C ARG A 75 7.81 4.36 8.25
N PRO A 76 7.23 5.28 7.46
CA PRO A 76 6.15 4.96 6.54
C PRO A 76 6.58 3.89 5.52
N THR A 77 5.62 3.06 5.09
CA THR A 77 5.83 2.16 3.96
C THR A 77 5.77 2.97 2.66
N PRO A 78 6.83 2.98 1.82
CA PRO A 78 6.76 3.65 0.53
C PRO A 78 5.76 2.94 -0.38
N ALA A 79 4.79 3.68 -0.94
CA ALA A 79 3.74 3.14 -1.80
C ALA A 79 3.45 4.08 -2.99
N GLY A 80 3.10 3.51 -4.13
CA GLY A 80 2.66 4.27 -5.31
C GLY A 80 1.24 3.88 -5.70
N VAL A 81 0.55 4.75 -6.42
CA VAL A 81 -0.84 4.52 -6.87
C VAL A 81 -0.96 3.37 -7.88
N SER A 82 0.03 3.23 -8.77
CA SER A 82 0.12 2.14 -9.73
C SER A 82 1.55 2.03 -10.24
N CYS A 83 2.01 0.80 -10.51
CA CYS A 83 3.35 0.57 -11.04
C CYS A 83 3.60 1.35 -12.34
N ARG A 84 2.59 1.50 -13.20
CA ARG A 84 2.74 2.16 -14.52
C ARG A 84 3.01 3.66 -14.45
N VAL A 85 2.75 4.31 -13.32
CA VAL A 85 2.94 5.76 -13.15
C VAL A 85 3.77 6.10 -11.91
N CYS A 86 4.23 5.09 -11.16
CA CYS A 86 5.01 5.32 -9.96
C CYS A 86 6.46 5.69 -10.31
N GLU A 87 6.92 6.83 -9.79
CA GLU A 87 8.26 7.40 -10.03
C GLU A 87 9.39 6.73 -9.23
N ARG A 88 9.05 5.83 -8.28
CA ARG A 88 10.07 5.18 -7.44
C ARG A 88 10.92 4.19 -8.22
N LEU A 89 12.20 4.49 -8.40
CA LEU A 89 13.10 3.61 -9.13
C LEU A 89 13.47 2.34 -8.35
N ASN A 90 13.43 2.40 -7.01
CA ASN A 90 13.98 1.36 -6.13
C ASN A 90 12.93 0.40 -5.52
N CYS A 91 11.85 0.06 -6.23
CA CYS A 91 10.79 -0.82 -5.73
C CYS A 91 11.00 -2.29 -6.12
N THR A 92 11.22 -3.18 -5.16
CA THR A 92 11.37 -4.63 -5.39
C THR A 92 10.04 -5.33 -5.71
N GLN A 93 8.91 -4.77 -5.29
CA GLN A 93 7.57 -5.31 -5.57
C GLN A 93 6.95 -4.77 -6.88
N ARG A 94 7.74 -4.10 -7.73
CA ARG A 94 7.24 -3.48 -8.96
C ARG A 94 6.79 -4.54 -9.97
N ALA A 95 5.50 -4.57 -10.30
CA ALA A 95 4.93 -5.53 -11.26
C ALA A 95 5.05 -5.09 -12.74
N HIS A 96 5.06 -3.78 -13.01
CA HIS A 96 5.17 -3.22 -14.36
C HIS A 96 6.16 -2.06 -14.43
N PRO A 97 6.84 -1.87 -15.58
CA PRO A 97 7.66 -0.69 -15.80
C PRO A 97 6.75 0.55 -15.88
N PRO A 98 7.21 1.69 -15.34
CA PRO A 98 6.49 2.95 -15.43
C PRO A 98 6.65 3.57 -16.83
N VAL A 99 5.62 4.25 -17.31
CA VAL A 99 5.56 4.82 -18.67
C VAL A 99 6.51 6.01 -18.87
N ASN A 100 6.88 6.67 -17.77
CA ASN A 100 7.73 7.87 -17.76
C ASN A 100 9.22 7.58 -17.52
N HIS A 101 9.65 6.31 -17.46
CA HIS A 101 11.07 5.97 -17.32
C HIS A 101 11.54 5.00 -18.42
N ARG A 102 12.76 5.22 -18.90
CA ARG A 102 13.43 4.32 -19.85
C ARG A 102 14.05 3.16 -19.10
N ILE A 103 13.67 1.93 -19.47
CA ILE A 103 14.23 0.71 -18.90
C ILE A 103 15.68 0.55 -19.37
N LYS A 104 16.58 0.30 -18.43
CA LYS A 104 17.95 -0.13 -18.70
C LYS A 104 18.01 -1.66 -18.64
N VAL A 105 18.42 -2.28 -19.73
CA VAL A 105 18.72 -3.73 -19.76
C VAL A 105 20.22 -3.91 -19.68
N ASP A 106 20.68 -4.61 -18.65
CA ASP A 106 22.08 -4.98 -18.46
C ASP A 106 22.17 -6.50 -18.38
N LEU A 107 22.78 -7.13 -19.38
CA LEU A 107 22.86 -8.59 -19.50
C LEU A 107 23.83 -9.20 -18.48
N THR A 108 24.65 -8.38 -17.82
CA THR A 108 25.67 -8.84 -16.86
C THR A 108 25.22 -8.71 -15.40
N MET A 109 24.11 -8.01 -15.15
CA MET A 109 23.64 -7.74 -13.80
C MET A 109 22.30 -8.39 -13.49
N ARG A 110 22.20 -8.96 -12.29
CA ARG A 110 20.95 -9.49 -11.72
C ARG A 110 20.61 -8.70 -10.46
N ARG A 111 19.56 -7.88 -10.52
CA ARG A 111 19.08 -7.10 -9.37
C ARG A 111 17.88 -7.79 -8.70
N ALA A 112 17.68 -7.49 -7.43
CA ALA A 112 16.45 -7.87 -6.71
C ALA A 112 15.22 -7.11 -7.21
N GLN A 113 15.42 -5.97 -7.89
CA GLN A 113 14.37 -5.19 -8.52
C GLN A 113 14.06 -5.74 -9.91
N PRO A 114 12.78 -5.89 -10.30
CA PRO A 114 12.42 -6.43 -11.61
C PRO A 114 12.84 -5.55 -12.80
N PHE A 115 13.00 -4.24 -12.60
CA PHE A 115 13.34 -3.28 -13.65
C PHE A 115 14.44 -2.33 -13.15
N ASP A 116 15.45 -2.08 -13.98
CA ASP A 116 16.45 -1.02 -13.80
C ASP A 116 16.16 0.13 -14.77
N PHE A 117 16.57 1.35 -14.44
CA PHE A 117 16.22 2.55 -15.19
C PHE A 117 17.44 3.37 -15.55
N VAL A 118 17.41 4.01 -16.71
CA VAL A 118 18.41 5.02 -17.10
C VAL A 118 18.21 6.24 -16.21
N ARG A 119 19.29 6.73 -15.58
CA ARG A 119 19.28 7.97 -14.80
C ARG A 119 19.31 9.18 -15.72
#